data_AF-A0AAW1TK36-F1
#
_entry.id   AF-A0AAW1TK36-F1
#
_cell.length_a   1.000
_cell.length_b   1.000
_cell.length_c   1.000
_cell.angle_alpha   90.00
_cell.angle_beta   90.00
_cell.angle_gamma   90.00
#
_symmetry.space_group_name_H-M   'P 1'
#
loop_
_entity.id
_entity.type
_entity.pdbx_description
1 polymer ?
#
loop_
_entity_poly.entity_id
_entity_poly.type
_entity_poly.pdbx_seq_one_letter_code
_entity_poly.pdbx_strand_id
1 'polypeptide(L)'
;MIRRTLTEMGCPPHILDDLMENCHERRWPPGLCSLETRQNNRRQYENYLCKRVPGKQAVLVLACDNTQMGEDMMVEPGLVMIFAHGIE
;
A
#
# COMPACT_ATOMS: atom_id res chain seq x y z
N MET A 1 9.09 12.40 4.43
CA MET A 1 8.42 11.18 4.95
C MET A 1 7.02 11.11 4.34
N ILE A 2 6.57 9.92 3.94
CA ILE A 2 5.49 9.68 2.95
C ILE A 2 4.30 10.64 3.03
N ARG A 3 3.74 10.86 4.23
CA ARG A 3 2.61 11.76 4.49
C ARG A 3 2.75 13.11 3.78
N ARG A 4 3.87 13.80 3.98
CA ARG A 4 4.14 15.12 3.38
C ARG A 4 4.12 15.07 1.85
N THR A 5 4.71 14.03 1.26
CA THR A 5 4.76 13.88 -0.20
C THR A 5 3.35 13.65 -0.77
N LEU A 6 2.52 12.85 -0.09
CA LEU A 6 1.13 12.66 -0.51
C LEU A 6 0.28 13.93 -0.33
N THR A 7 0.51 14.71 0.73
CA THR A 7 -0.11 16.04 0.88
C THR A 7 0.28 16.99 -0.25
N GLU A 8 1.57 17.05 -0.60
CA GLU A 8 2.09 17.87 -1.71
C GLU A 8 1.52 17.43 -3.07
N MET A 9 1.13 16.15 -3.21
CA MET A 9 0.42 15.62 -4.38
C MET A 9 -1.10 15.87 -4.38
N GLY A 10 -1.64 16.51 -3.34
CA GLY A 10 -3.06 16.83 -3.23
C GLY A 10 -3.94 15.68 -2.71
N CYS A 11 -3.37 14.72 -1.97
CA CYS A 11 -4.15 13.67 -1.32
C CYS A 11 -5.18 14.28 -0.33
N PRO A 12 -6.48 13.92 -0.41
CA PRO A 12 -7.48 14.42 0.52
C PRO A 12 -7.13 14.08 1.98
N PRO A 13 -7.31 15.00 2.95
CA PRO A 13 -6.85 14.78 4.32
C PRO A 13 -7.39 13.52 5.00
N HIS A 14 -8.68 13.22 4.84
CA HIS A 14 -9.31 12.03 5.43
C HIS A 14 -8.74 10.73 4.84
N ILE A 15 -8.56 10.67 3.52
CA ILE A 15 -7.91 9.54 2.84
C ILE A 15 -6.44 9.41 3.26
N LEU A 16 -5.74 10.54 3.42
CA LEU A 16 -4.35 10.55 3.84
C LEU A 16 -4.17 9.92 5.22
N ASP A 17 -5.04 10.25 6.18
CA ASP A 17 -4.96 9.67 7.52
C ASP A 17 -5.16 8.15 7.48
N ASP A 18 -6.18 7.69 6.78
CA ASP A 18 -6.45 6.24 6.61
C ASP A 18 -5.29 5.52 5.91
N LEU A 19 -4.73 6.10 4.85
CA LEU A 19 -3.55 5.55 4.15
C LEU A 19 -2.32 5.47 5.05
N MET A 20 -2.14 6.44 5.96
CA MET A 20 -1.04 6.41 6.92
C MET A 20 -1.28 5.39 8.03
N GLU A 21 -2.52 5.08 8.42
CA GLU A 21 -2.80 3.93 9.28
C GLU A 21 -2.49 2.61 8.57
N ASN A 22 -2.88 2.50 7.30
CA ASN A 22 -2.69 1.32 6.45
C ASN A 22 -1.24 1.14 5.94
N CYS A 23 -0.29 1.94 6.43
CA CYS A 23 1.14 1.75 6.13
C CYS A 23 1.85 0.73 7.03
N HIS A 24 1.18 0.28 8.09
CA HIS A 24 1.74 -0.64 9.07
C HIS A 24 1.01 -1.99 9.04
N GLU A 25 1.75 -3.09 9.20
CA GLU A 25 1.21 -4.45 9.19
C GLU A 25 0.06 -4.73 10.16
N ARG A 26 -0.13 -3.89 11.21
CA ARG A 26 -1.25 -4.00 12.16
C ARG A 26 -2.60 -3.67 11.51
N ARG A 27 -2.58 -2.93 10.41
CA ARG A 27 -3.76 -2.51 9.64
C ARG A 27 -3.77 -3.13 8.25
N TRP A 28 -2.79 -3.97 7.92
CA TRP A 28 -2.77 -4.69 6.66
C TRP A 28 -3.81 -5.81 6.66
N PRO A 29 -4.38 -6.12 5.49
CA PRO A 29 -5.36 -7.18 5.35
C PRO A 29 -4.71 -8.55 5.61
N PRO A 30 -5.52 -9.60 5.87
CA PRO A 30 -5.03 -10.91 6.30
C PRO A 30 -3.93 -11.49 5.40
N GLY A 31 -4.00 -11.28 4.09
CA GLY A 31 -3.03 -11.73 3.09
C GLY A 31 -1.66 -11.05 3.16
N LEU A 32 -1.50 -10.04 4.02
CA LEU A 32 -0.25 -9.27 4.21
C LEU A 32 0.21 -9.21 5.67
N CYS A 33 -0.59 -9.68 6.63
CA CYS A 33 -0.44 -9.35 8.06
C CYS A 33 0.82 -9.92 8.74
N SER A 34 1.44 -10.97 8.19
CA SER A 34 2.61 -11.63 8.77
C SER A 34 3.70 -11.91 7.75
N LEU A 35 4.95 -12.10 8.21
CA LEU A 35 6.06 -12.47 7.31
C LEU A 35 5.78 -13.77 6.55
N GLU A 36 5.26 -14.78 7.25
CA GLU A 36 4.91 -16.08 6.67
C GLU A 36 3.85 -15.92 5.57
N THR A 37 2.75 -15.22 5.87
CA THR A 37 1.72 -14.92 4.87
C THR A 37 2.33 -14.20 3.68
N ARG A 38 3.22 -13.24 3.94
CA ARG A 38 3.82 -12.46 2.87
C ARG A 38 4.73 -13.27 1.95
N GLN A 39 5.41 -14.27 2.49
CA GLN A 39 6.22 -15.21 1.70
C GLN A 39 5.34 -16.13 0.85
N ASN A 40 4.25 -16.64 1.43
CA ASN A 40 3.28 -17.50 0.74
C ASN A 40 2.57 -16.76 -0.41
N ASN A 41 2.24 -15.48 -0.20
CA ASN A 41 1.51 -14.66 -1.17
C ASN A 41 2.41 -13.90 -2.14
N ARG A 42 3.74 -14.08 -2.09
CA ARG A 42 4.71 -13.27 -2.85
C ARG A 42 4.38 -13.14 -4.34
N ARG A 43 3.94 -14.22 -4.98
CA ARG A 43 3.59 -14.22 -6.43
C ARG A 43 2.35 -13.37 -6.73
N GLN A 44 1.43 -13.23 -5.78
CA GLN A 44 0.22 -12.44 -5.99
C GLN A 44 0.52 -10.94 -6.07
N TYR A 45 1.62 -10.47 -5.48
CA TYR A 45 1.96 -9.04 -5.45
C TYR A 45 2.29 -8.46 -6.83
N GLU A 46 2.70 -9.32 -7.77
CA GLU A 46 2.93 -8.93 -9.17
C GLU A 46 1.64 -8.44 -9.85
N ASN A 47 0.46 -8.79 -9.30
CA ASN A 47 -0.84 -8.37 -9.82
C ASN A 47 -1.31 -7.01 -9.26
N TYR A 48 -0.59 -6.39 -8.32
CA TYR A 48 -0.95 -5.08 -7.81
C TYR A 48 -0.67 -3.98 -8.83
N LEU A 49 -1.68 -3.15 -9.07
CA LEU A 49 -1.51 -1.86 -9.71
C LEU A 49 -0.97 -0.86 -8.67
N CYS A 50 0.33 -0.61 -8.77
CA CYS A 50 1.09 0.23 -7.86
C CYS A 50 1.32 1.63 -8.47
N LYS A 51 1.14 2.67 -7.66
CA LYS A 51 1.57 4.05 -7.97
C LYS A 51 2.77 4.42 -7.11
N ARG A 52 3.87 4.82 -7.72
CA ARG A 52 5.08 5.21 -6.99
C ARG A 52 4.87 6.49 -6.20
N VAL A 53 5.39 6.54 -4.97
CA VAL A 53 5.48 7.79 -4.21
C VAL A 53 6.74 8.55 -4.64
N PRO A 54 6.62 9.79 -5.16
CA PRO A 54 7.75 10.52 -5.73
C PRO A 54 8.96 10.70 -4.78
N GLY A 55 10.14 10.31 -5.26
CA GLY A 55 11.38 10.41 -4.51
C GLY A 55 11.40 9.60 -3.22
N LYS A 56 10.63 8.50 -3.15
CA LYS A 56 10.57 7.57 -2.00
C LYS A 56 10.66 6.13 -2.51
N GLN A 57 11.23 5.25 -1.68
CA GLN A 57 11.12 3.80 -1.84
C GLN A 57 9.79 3.35 -1.26
N ALA A 58 8.70 3.73 -1.91
CA ALA A 58 7.35 3.41 -1.48
C ALA A 58 6.37 3.43 -2.64
N VAL A 59 5.31 2.63 -2.50
CA VAL A 59 4.20 2.60 -3.44
C VAL A 59 2.88 2.78 -2.70
N LEU A 60 1.93 3.36 -3.42
CA LEU A 60 0.52 3.46 -3.08
C LEU A 60 -0.24 2.41 -3.90
N VAL A 61 -1.09 1.64 -3.23
CA VAL A 61 -1.97 0.65 -3.88
C VAL A 61 -3.40 1.01 -3.49
N LEU A 62 -4.12 1.67 -4.39
CA LEU A 62 -5.48 2.14 -4.13
C LEU A 62 -6.48 1.02 -4.36
N ALA A 63 -7.45 0.86 -3.46
CA ALA A 63 -8.47 -0.18 -3.56
C ALA A 63 -9.31 -0.04 -4.83
N CYS A 64 -9.69 1.18 -5.20
CA CYS A 64 -10.43 1.47 -6.42
C CYS A 64 -9.69 1.08 -7.72
N ASP A 65 -8.36 1.08 -7.70
CA ASP A 65 -7.53 0.66 -8.83
C ASP A 65 -7.17 -0.84 -8.79
N ASN A 66 -7.53 -1.55 -7.72
CA ASN A 66 -7.12 -2.94 -7.46
C ASN A 66 -8.31 -3.87 -7.16
N THR A 67 -9.46 -3.61 -7.77
CA THR A 67 -10.70 -4.38 -7.57
C THR A 67 -10.58 -5.85 -8.00
N GLN A 68 -9.57 -6.20 -8.82
CA GLN A 68 -9.26 -7.59 -9.19
C GLN A 68 -8.59 -8.38 -8.06
N MET A 69 -8.02 -7.70 -7.06
CA MET A 69 -7.35 -8.35 -5.94
C MET A 69 -8.39 -8.86 -4.94
N GLY A 70 -8.10 -9.99 -4.28
CA GLY A 70 -8.98 -10.55 -3.25
C GLY A 70 -9.17 -9.60 -2.06
N GLU A 71 -10.30 -9.73 -1.37
CA GLU A 71 -10.61 -8.95 -0.16
C GLU A 71 -9.59 -9.18 0.98
N ASP A 72 -8.92 -10.32 0.97
CA ASP A 72 -7.84 -10.64 1.90
C ASP A 72 -6.52 -9.92 1.55
N MET A 73 -6.41 -9.32 0.37
CA MET A 73 -5.23 -8.64 -0.15
C MET A 73 -5.40 -7.11 -0.17
N MET A 74 -6.64 -6.60 -0.10
CA MET A 74 -6.93 -5.16 -0.15
C MET A 74 -7.65 -4.66 1.10
N VAL A 75 -7.52 -3.35 1.33
CA VAL A 75 -8.24 -2.61 2.36
C VAL A 75 -8.52 -1.20 1.85
N GLU A 76 -9.68 -0.65 2.19
CA GLU A 76 -10.05 0.74 1.87
C GLU A 76 -9.29 1.74 2.75
N PRO A 77 -8.92 2.93 2.23
CA PRO A 77 -8.98 3.36 0.83
C PRO A 77 -7.83 2.79 -0.03
N GLY A 78 -6.87 2.14 0.61
CA GLY A 78 -5.71 1.53 -0.02
C GLY A 78 -4.60 1.24 0.98
N LEU A 79 -3.45 0.86 0.45
CA LEU A 79 -2.25 0.52 1.19
C LEU A 79 -1.11 1.46 0.81
N VAL A 80 -0.22 1.70 1.78
CA VAL A 80 1.09 2.32 1.53
C VAL A 80 2.16 1.32 1.94
N MET A 81 2.96 0.87 0.98
CA MET A 81 4.04 -0.07 1.23
C MET A 81 5.39 0.64 1.08
N ILE A 82 6.23 0.53 2.11
CA ILE A 82 7.55 1.18 2.17
C ILE A 82 8.63 0.10 2.10
N PHE A 83 9.62 0.33 1.27
CA PHE A 83 10.70 -0.60 0.98
C PHE A 83 12.04 0.03 1.33
N ALA A 84 13.04 -0.82 1.62
CA ALA A 84 14.41 -0.35 1.78
C ALA A 84 15.04 0.02 0.43
N HIS A 85 14.70 -0.71 -0.63
CA HIS A 85 15.19 -0.55 -2.01
C HIS A 85 14.26 -1.32 -2.98
N GLY A 86 14.50 -1.18 -4.29
CA GLY A 86 13.85 -1.99 -5.33
C GLY A 86 12.62 -1.36 -5.99
N ILE A 87 12.24 -0.13 -5.63
CA ILE A 87 11.20 0.63 -6.35
C ILE A 87 11.88 1.48 -7.42
N GLU A 88 11.69 1.06 -8.67
CA GLU A 88 12.22 1.68 -9.89
C GLU A 88 11.21 2.60 -10.59
#